data_AF-A0A1E4F6M3-F1
#
_entry.id   AF-A0A1E4F6M3-F1
#
_cell.length_a   1.000
_cell.length_b   1.000
_cell.length_c   1.000
_cell.angle_alpha   90.00
_cell.angle_beta   90.00
_cell.angle_gamma   90.00
#
_symmetry.space_group_name_H-M   'P 1'
#
loop_
_entity.id
_entity.type
_entity.pdbx_description
1 polymer ?
#
loop_
_entity_poly.entity_id
_entity_poly.type
_entity_poly.pdbx_seq_one_letter_code
_entity_poly.pdbx_strand_id
1 'polypeptide(L)'
;MRRLFPHPILTCILLGMWLVLQQSMGFGHILLGLLVATLASLVASRVIPEPVNFRRPLKFMQLVIVAGLDIIVSNLAVLSVLLRRRPDPKSGFVEMELELTNTFGLAILAGIITATPGSAWLEHSRANSTVVIHVFDEEDLEGWARTVKRRYETLLMEIFQ
;
A
#
# COMPACT_ATOMS: atom_id res chain seq x y z
N MET A 1 8.93 -31.92 -4.67
CA MET A 1 10.25 -31.30 -4.90
C MET A 1 10.23 -29.92 -4.28
N ARG A 2 10.88 -29.77 -3.12
CA ARG A 2 10.84 -28.57 -2.26
C ARG A 2 11.44 -27.39 -3.02
N ARG A 3 10.64 -26.35 -3.30
CA ARG A 3 11.11 -25.12 -3.95
C ARG A 3 12.21 -24.49 -3.08
N LEU A 4 13.47 -24.55 -3.52
CA LEU A 4 14.58 -23.83 -2.86
C LEU A 4 14.33 -22.31 -2.79
N PHE A 5 13.38 -21.79 -3.57
CA PHE A 5 12.94 -20.40 -3.55
C PHE A 5 11.43 -20.34 -3.30
N PRO A 6 10.98 -20.24 -2.03
CA PRO A 6 9.55 -20.11 -1.72
C PRO A 6 8.95 -18.83 -2.34
N HIS A 7 9.73 -17.74 -2.37
CA HIS A 7 9.33 -16.46 -2.98
C HIS A 7 10.45 -15.86 -3.85
N PRO A 8 10.55 -16.23 -5.15
CA PRO A 8 11.62 -15.74 -6.02
C PRO A 8 11.56 -14.22 -6.23
N ILE A 9 10.34 -13.65 -6.28
CA ILE A 9 10.14 -12.20 -6.41
C ILE A 9 10.72 -11.46 -5.19
N LEU A 10 10.47 -11.96 -3.97
CA LEU A 10 11.00 -11.37 -2.75
C LEU A 10 12.53 -11.42 -2.72
N THR A 11 13.12 -12.55 -3.11
CA THR A 11 14.59 -12.68 -3.23
C THR A 11 15.16 -11.66 -4.22
N CYS A 12 14.53 -11.48 -5.38
CA CYS A 12 14.96 -10.49 -6.37
C CYS A 12 14.86 -9.05 -5.85
N ILE A 13 13.76 -8.71 -5.15
CA ILE A 13 13.57 -7.38 -4.55
C ILE A 13 14.64 -7.12 -3.49
N LEU A 14 14.88 -8.08 -2.59
CA LEU A 14 15.87 -7.95 -1.53
C LEU A 14 17.30 -7.83 -2.08
N LEU A 15 17.63 -8.60 -3.13
CA LEU A 15 18.91 -8.48 -3.81
C LEU A 15 19.06 -7.10 -4.48
N GLY A 16 18.01 -6.63 -5.18
CA GLY A 16 18.02 -5.29 -5.79
C GLY A 16 18.21 -4.20 -4.74
N MET A 17 17.47 -4.27 -3.63
CA MET A 17 17.62 -3.35 -2.50
C MET A 17 19.03 -3.40 -1.92
N TRP A 18 19.61 -4.59 -1.73
CA TRP A 18 20.98 -4.75 -1.26
C TRP A 18 22.00 -4.04 -2.16
N LEU A 19 21.90 -4.25 -3.48
CA LEU A 19 22.82 -3.63 -4.45
C LEU A 19 22.66 -2.11 -4.49
N VAL A 20 21.43 -1.60 -4.37
CA VAL A 20 21.15 -0.17 -4.24
C VAL A 20 21.75 0.39 -2.95
N LEU A 21 21.60 -0.29 -1.82
CA LEU A 21 22.18 0.17 -0.55
C LEU A 21 23.71 0.19 -0.59
N GLN A 22 24.31 -0.81 -1.23
CA GLN A 22 25.76 -0.94 -1.32
C GLN A 22 26.38 -0.08 -2.42
N GLN A 23 25.57 0.47 -3.33
CA GLN A 23 26.01 1.31 -4.46
C GLN A 23 27.11 0.63 -5.31
N SER A 24 27.08 -0.71 -5.40
CA SER A 24 28.12 -1.48 -6.10
C SER A 24 27.57 -2.75 -6.71
N MET A 25 27.93 -2.99 -7.96
CA MET A 25 27.62 -4.23 -8.71
C MET A 25 28.81 -5.19 -8.76
N GLY A 26 29.79 -5.03 -7.85
CA GLY A 26 30.91 -5.96 -7.75
C GLY A 26 30.44 -7.39 -7.48
N PHE A 27 31.11 -8.38 -8.07
CA PHE A 27 30.74 -9.80 -7.98
C PHE A 27 30.56 -10.28 -6.53
N GLY A 28 31.40 -9.80 -5.60
CA GLY A 28 31.27 -10.12 -4.17
C GLY A 28 29.96 -9.64 -3.54
N HIS A 29 29.47 -8.45 -3.92
CA HIS A 29 28.21 -7.92 -3.39
C HIS A 29 26.99 -8.62 -3.98
N ILE A 30 27.06 -9.04 -5.24
CA ILE A 30 26.02 -9.85 -5.86
C ILE A 30 25.91 -11.20 -5.14
N LEU A 31 27.04 -11.88 -4.90
CA LEU A 31 27.05 -13.18 -4.25
C LEU A 31 26.57 -13.10 -2.80
N LEU A 32 27.08 -12.13 -2.03
CA LEU A 32 26.68 -11.91 -0.64
C LEU A 32 25.21 -11.47 -0.55
N GLY A 33 24.78 -10.56 -1.42
CA GLY A 33 23.40 -10.10 -1.50
C GLY A 33 22.43 -11.23 -1.82
N LEU A 34 22.81 -12.15 -2.73
CA LEU A 34 21.98 -13.30 -3.08
C LEU A 34 21.84 -14.26 -1.89
N LEU A 35 22.93 -14.51 -1.16
CA LEU A 35 22.92 -15.32 0.06
C LEU A 35 22.04 -14.69 1.14
N VAL A 36 22.17 -13.39 1.39
CA VAL A 36 21.33 -12.67 2.35
C VAL A 36 19.86 -12.68 1.93
N ALA A 37 19.57 -12.37 0.66
CA ALA A 37 18.21 -12.32 0.12
C ALA A 37 17.51 -13.69 0.15
N THR A 38 18.25 -14.78 -0.11
CA THR A 38 17.71 -16.14 -0.03
C THR A 38 17.40 -16.55 1.41
N LEU A 39 18.31 -16.30 2.35
CA LEU A 39 18.08 -16.56 3.77
C LEU A 39 16.89 -15.76 4.31
N ALA A 40 16.83 -14.47 4.00
CA ALA A 40 15.73 -13.60 4.40
C ALA A 40 14.39 -14.06 3.79
N SER A 41 14.36 -14.42 2.50
CA SER A 41 13.17 -14.96 1.83
C SER A 41 12.70 -16.28 2.45
N LEU A 42 13.63 -17.15 2.86
CA LEU A 42 13.31 -18.40 3.55
C LEU A 42 12.68 -18.14 4.93
N VAL A 43 13.21 -17.20 5.71
CA VAL A 43 12.62 -16.81 6.99
C VAL A 43 11.24 -16.20 6.78
N ALA A 44 11.11 -15.27 5.83
CA ALA A 44 9.86 -14.60 5.49
C ALA A 44 8.75 -15.58 5.06
N SER A 45 9.10 -16.67 4.38
CA SER A 45 8.14 -17.70 3.96
C SER A 45 7.42 -18.41 5.12
N ARG A 46 7.92 -18.29 6.35
CA ARG A 46 7.25 -18.80 7.55
C ARG A 46 6.24 -17.81 8.14
N VAL A 47 6.38 -16.53 7.82
CA VAL A 47 5.58 -15.44 8.39
C VAL A 47 4.53 -14.97 7.41
N ILE A 48 4.82 -15.02 6.11
CA ILE A 48 3.94 -14.59 5.03
C ILE A 48 3.06 -15.78 4.61
N PRO A 49 1.76 -15.81 4.97
CA PRO A 49 0.90 -16.95 4.69
C PRO A 49 0.41 -16.99 3.24
N GLU A 50 0.37 -15.84 2.56
CA GLU A 50 -0.19 -15.70 1.22
C GLU A 50 0.91 -15.53 0.17
N PRO A 51 0.94 -16.34 -0.90
CA PRO A 51 1.82 -16.08 -2.03
C PRO A 51 1.36 -14.82 -2.77
N VAL A 52 2.29 -13.90 -3.04
CA VAL A 52 2.04 -12.72 -3.88
C VAL A 52 1.79 -13.19 -5.33
N ASN A 53 0.53 -13.22 -5.74
CA ASN A 53 0.15 -13.52 -7.11
C ASN A 53 0.05 -12.23 -7.93
N PHE A 54 1.14 -11.87 -8.59
CA PHE A 54 1.21 -10.67 -9.44
C PHE A 54 0.56 -10.91 -10.81
N ARG A 55 -0.76 -11.11 -10.85
CA ARG A 55 -1.48 -11.53 -12.08
C ARG A 55 -1.76 -10.37 -13.05
N ARG A 56 -1.81 -9.13 -12.57
CA ARG A 56 -2.19 -7.96 -13.38
C ARG A 56 -1.23 -6.78 -13.20
N PRO A 57 0.00 -6.85 -13.76
CA PRO A 57 1.01 -5.79 -13.61
C PRO A 57 0.55 -4.43 -14.17
N LEU A 58 -0.25 -4.41 -15.25
CA LEU A 58 -0.79 -3.15 -15.78
C LEU A 58 -1.76 -2.47 -14.82
N LYS A 59 -2.61 -3.24 -14.12
CA LYS A 59 -3.54 -2.70 -13.12
C LYS A 59 -2.81 -2.19 -11.89
N PHE A 60 -1.73 -2.86 -11.50
CA PHE A 60 -0.85 -2.35 -10.46
C PHE A 60 -0.19 -1.02 -10.84
N MET A 61 0.31 -0.89 -12.07
CA MET A 61 0.83 0.41 -12.57
C MET A 61 -0.25 1.49 -12.62
N GLN A 62 -1.48 1.15 -13.04
CA GLN A 62 -2.62 2.06 -13.00
C GLN A 62 -2.88 2.54 -11.56
N LEU A 63 -2.90 1.63 -10.58
CA LEU A 63 -3.08 1.98 -9.17
C LEU A 63 -1.99 2.95 -8.69
N VAL A 64 -0.73 2.68 -8.99
CA VAL A 64 0.41 3.54 -8.61
C VAL A 64 0.26 4.94 -9.18
N ILE A 65 -0.11 5.06 -10.46
CA ILE A 65 -0.31 6.37 -11.12
C ILE A 65 -1.49 7.11 -10.49
N VAL A 66 -2.65 6.44 -10.36
CA VAL A 66 -3.87 7.06 -9.84
C VAL A 66 -3.66 7.52 -8.40
N ALA A 67 -3.19 6.63 -7.52
CA ALA A 67 -2.92 6.96 -6.12
C ALA A 67 -1.82 8.02 -5.99
N GLY A 68 -0.75 7.93 -6.79
CA GLY A 68 0.34 8.91 -6.77
C GLY A 68 -0.13 10.31 -7.16
N LEU A 69 -0.95 10.43 -8.21
CA LEU A 69 -1.54 11.71 -8.61
C LEU A 69 -2.47 12.26 -7.53
N ASP A 70 -3.33 11.41 -6.95
CA ASP A 70 -4.25 11.84 -5.90
C ASP A 70 -3.49 12.30 -4.64
N ILE A 71 -2.43 11.60 -4.25
CA ILE A 71 -1.55 12.01 -3.14
C ILE A 71 -0.92 13.37 -3.42
N ILE A 72 -0.39 13.61 -4.63
CA ILE A 72 0.20 14.90 -5.00
C ILE A 72 -0.85 16.01 -4.92
N VAL A 73 -2.03 15.80 -5.50
CA VAL A 73 -3.14 16.76 -5.49
C VAL A 73 -3.58 17.08 -4.06
N SER A 74 -3.75 16.06 -3.21
CA SER A 74 -4.13 16.26 -1.81
C SER A 74 -3.05 16.99 -0.99
N ASN A 75 -1.77 16.74 -1.24
CA ASN A 75 -0.68 17.51 -0.63
C ASN A 75 -0.71 18.99 -1.04
N LEU A 76 -0.96 19.28 -2.33
CA LEU A 76 -1.12 20.66 -2.80
C LEU A 76 -2.37 21.33 -2.20
N ALA A 77 -3.46 20.57 -2.02
CA ALA A 77 -4.67 21.06 -1.38
C ALA A 77 -4.40 21.47 0.07
N VAL A 78 -3.75 20.62 0.87
CA VAL A 78 -3.35 20.95 2.25
C VAL A 78 -2.41 22.15 2.29
N LEU A 79 -1.43 22.25 1.39
CA LEU A 79 -0.58 23.43 1.29
C LEU A 79 -1.39 24.71 1.03
N SER A 80 -2.42 24.64 0.19
CA SER A 80 -3.30 25.77 -0.10
C SER A 80 -4.17 26.18 1.10
N VAL A 81 -4.56 25.23 1.94
CA VAL A 81 -5.29 25.47 3.20
C VAL A 81 -4.38 26.19 4.19
N LEU A 82 -3.13 25.75 4.36
CA LEU A 82 -2.15 26.38 5.24
C LEU A 82 -1.85 27.85 4.86
N LEU A 83 -1.90 28.19 3.57
CA LEU A 83 -1.65 29.55 3.08
C LEU A 83 -2.85 30.49 3.24
N ARG A 84 -4.06 29.97 3.51
CA ARG A 84 -5.28 30.77 3.64
C ARG A 84 -5.70 30.86 5.11
N ARG A 85 -6.05 32.06 5.59
CA ARG A 85 -6.81 32.20 6.85
C ARG A 85 -8.24 31.68 6.61
N ARG A 86 -8.53 30.47 7.10
CA ARG A 86 -9.85 29.85 7.05
C ARG A 86 -10.34 29.50 8.45
N PRO A 87 -11.67 29.35 8.64
CA PRO A 87 -12.24 28.83 9.88
C PRO A 87 -11.71 27.43 10.22
N ASP A 88 -11.91 27.02 11.47
CA ASP A 88 -11.38 25.75 11.97
C ASP A 88 -11.84 24.56 11.10
N PRO A 89 -10.89 23.72 10.66
CA PRO A 89 -11.20 22.56 9.83
C PRO A 89 -12.06 21.55 10.60
N LYS A 90 -13.03 20.96 9.93
CA LYS A 90 -13.91 19.95 10.53
C LYS A 90 -13.36 18.56 10.25
N SER A 91 -13.04 17.81 11.29
CA SER A 91 -12.69 16.40 11.16
C SER A 91 -13.87 15.48 11.48
N GLY A 92 -13.84 14.28 10.93
CA GLY A 92 -14.85 13.26 11.15
C GLY A 92 -14.29 11.85 11.01
N PHE A 93 -15.08 10.89 11.49
CA PHE A 93 -14.78 9.46 11.34
C PHE A 93 -15.79 8.84 10.39
N VAL A 94 -15.32 8.02 9.47
CA VAL A 94 -16.16 7.25 8.56
C VAL A 94 -15.83 5.78 8.72
N GLU A 95 -16.86 4.96 8.93
CA GLU A 95 -16.74 3.51 8.86
C GLU A 95 -17.05 3.08 7.42
N MET A 96 -16.17 2.28 6.83
CA MET A 96 -16.28 1.79 5.47
C MET A 96 -16.25 0.25 5.47
N GLU A 97 -17.25 -0.35 4.83
CA GLU A 97 -17.29 -1.79 4.58
C GLU A 97 -16.35 -2.17 3.42
N LEU A 98 -15.51 -3.17 3.66
CA LEU A 98 -14.51 -3.70 2.74
C LEU A 98 -14.96 -5.02 2.13
N GLU A 99 -14.85 -5.12 0.81
CA GLU A 99 -14.92 -6.37 0.04
C GLU A 99 -13.52 -6.98 -0.14
N LEU A 100 -12.47 -6.16 -0.03
CA LEU A 100 -11.09 -6.60 -0.11
C LEU A 100 -10.68 -7.39 1.15
N THR A 101 -10.33 -8.66 0.96
CA THR A 101 -9.90 -9.56 2.05
C THR A 101 -8.42 -9.93 1.95
N ASN A 102 -7.79 -9.66 0.79
CA ASN A 102 -6.38 -9.97 0.58
C ASN A 102 -5.49 -9.13 1.50
N THR A 103 -4.56 -9.77 2.20
CA THR A 103 -3.74 -9.11 3.22
C THR A 103 -2.81 -8.05 2.63
N PHE A 104 -2.23 -8.29 1.44
CA PHE A 104 -1.40 -7.29 0.75
C PHE A 104 -2.24 -6.15 0.19
N GLY A 105 -3.42 -6.46 -0.36
CA GLY A 105 -4.36 -5.45 -0.83
C GLY A 105 -4.75 -4.49 0.29
N LEU A 106 -5.13 -5.02 1.45
CA LEU A 106 -5.46 -4.23 2.63
C LEU A 106 -4.30 -3.34 3.10
N ALA A 107 -3.07 -3.89 3.14
CA ALA A 107 -1.89 -3.13 3.50
C ALA A 107 -1.60 -1.98 2.53
N ILE A 108 -1.77 -2.21 1.22
CA ILE A 108 -1.61 -1.16 0.21
C ILE A 108 -2.71 -0.11 0.33
N LEU A 109 -3.96 -0.52 0.54
CA LEU A 109 -5.09 0.40 0.73
C LEU A 109 -4.85 1.30 1.95
N ALA A 110 -4.43 0.73 3.07
CA ALA A 110 -4.07 1.47 4.28
C ALA A 110 -2.93 2.46 4.03
N GLY A 111 -1.92 2.04 3.26
CA GLY A 111 -0.83 2.91 2.82
C GLY A 111 -1.30 4.09 1.96
N ILE A 112 -2.16 3.86 0.98
CA ILE A 112 -2.71 4.91 0.10
C ILE A 112 -3.53 5.92 0.90
N ILE A 113 -4.42 5.43 1.78
CA ILE A 113 -5.27 6.29 2.61
C ILE A 113 -4.41 7.13 3.57
N THR A 114 -3.39 6.54 4.18
CA THR A 114 -2.53 7.26 5.13
C THR A 114 -1.56 8.21 4.43
N ALA A 115 -1.16 7.91 3.19
CA ALA A 115 -0.29 8.79 2.40
C ALA A 115 -1.06 9.98 1.81
N THR A 116 -2.38 9.87 1.64
CA THR A 116 -3.25 10.98 1.25
C THR A 116 -3.44 11.93 2.43
N PRO A 117 -2.92 13.16 2.38
CA PRO A 117 -3.07 14.10 3.48
C PRO A 117 -4.54 14.36 3.78
N GLY A 118 -4.85 14.36 5.07
CA GLY A 118 -6.21 14.55 5.54
C GLY A 118 -6.99 13.25 5.72
N SER A 119 -6.38 12.06 5.58
CA SER A 119 -6.99 10.81 6.03
C SER A 119 -6.03 9.93 6.83
N ALA A 120 -6.57 9.13 7.77
CA ALA A 120 -5.81 8.21 8.59
C ALA A 120 -6.56 6.90 8.80
N TRP A 121 -5.89 5.78 8.52
CA TRP A 121 -6.42 4.44 8.80
C TRP A 121 -6.26 4.12 10.30
N LEU A 122 -7.36 3.87 11.01
CA LEU A 122 -7.33 3.72 12.47
C LEU A 122 -7.52 2.27 12.91
N GLU A 123 -8.70 1.71 12.64
CA GLU A 123 -9.07 0.38 13.12
C GLU A 123 -9.62 -0.44 11.97
N HIS A 124 -9.16 -1.68 11.85
CA HIS A 124 -9.64 -2.63 10.86
C HIS A 124 -10.17 -3.88 11.56
N SER A 125 -11.48 -4.12 11.41
CA SER A 125 -12.14 -5.33 11.90
C SER A 125 -12.20 -6.37 10.78
N ARG A 126 -11.39 -7.42 10.90
CA ARG A 126 -11.45 -8.56 9.97
C ARG A 126 -12.75 -9.37 10.12
N ALA A 127 -13.37 -9.36 11.30
CA ALA A 127 -14.61 -10.10 11.55
C ALA A 127 -15.81 -9.47 10.86
N ASN A 128 -15.86 -8.13 10.84
CA ASN A 128 -16.95 -7.38 10.22
C ASN A 128 -16.60 -6.91 8.79
N SER A 129 -15.36 -7.13 8.35
CA SER A 129 -14.80 -6.54 7.13
C SER A 129 -15.01 -5.04 7.07
N THR A 130 -14.75 -4.33 8.17
CA THR A 130 -14.91 -2.86 8.24
C THR A 130 -13.60 -2.19 8.61
N VAL A 131 -13.46 -0.93 8.18
CA VAL A 131 -12.39 -0.05 8.61
C VAL A 131 -12.95 1.30 9.07
N VAL A 132 -12.43 1.79 10.18
CA VAL A 132 -12.64 3.16 10.65
C VAL A 132 -11.51 4.04 10.13
N ILE A 133 -11.89 5.08 9.41
CA ILE A 133 -10.98 6.05 8.82
C ILE A 133 -11.31 7.42 9.40
N HIS A 134 -10.30 8.13 9.89
CA HIS A 134 -10.43 9.54 10.22
C HIS A 134 -10.16 10.38 8.98
N VAL A 135 -11.04 11.33 8.67
CA VAL A 135 -10.90 12.26 7.55
C VAL A 135 -10.93 13.70 8.09
N PHE A 136 -10.05 14.53 7.57
CA PHE A 136 -9.83 15.91 7.96
C PHE A 136 -10.34 16.84 6.88
N ASP A 137 -11.13 17.83 7.30
CA ASP A 137 -11.66 18.92 6.46
C ASP A 137 -12.45 18.41 5.24
N GLU A 138 -13.29 17.39 5.46
CA GLU A 138 -14.17 16.80 4.45
C GLU A 138 -15.65 17.02 4.82
N GLU A 139 -16.43 17.54 3.88
CA GLU A 139 -17.85 17.86 4.09
C GLU A 139 -18.76 16.65 3.81
N ASP A 140 -18.38 15.79 2.83
CA ASP A 140 -19.12 14.58 2.46
C ASP A 140 -18.29 13.32 2.74
N LEU A 141 -18.25 12.92 4.02
CA LEU A 141 -17.54 11.73 4.48
C LEU A 141 -17.97 10.45 3.74
N GLU A 142 -19.27 10.30 3.47
CA GLU A 142 -19.77 9.13 2.74
C GLU A 142 -19.37 9.15 1.26
N GLY A 143 -19.42 10.32 0.62
CA GLY A 143 -18.95 10.51 -0.76
C GLY A 143 -17.46 10.23 -0.91
N TRP A 144 -16.67 10.63 0.08
CA TRP A 144 -15.26 10.31 0.17
C TRP A 144 -15.05 8.78 0.26
N ALA A 145 -15.74 8.10 1.18
CA ALA A 145 -15.65 6.64 1.33
C ALA A 145 -16.07 5.90 0.06
N ARG A 146 -17.17 6.32 -0.59
CA ARG A 146 -17.60 5.77 -1.90
C ARG A 146 -16.53 5.96 -2.98
N THR A 147 -15.82 7.08 -2.96
CA THR A 147 -14.75 7.36 -3.92
C THR A 147 -13.54 6.46 -3.70
N VAL A 148 -13.11 6.29 -2.44
CA VAL A 148 -12.04 5.36 -2.05
C VAL A 148 -12.37 3.93 -2.46
N LYS A 149 -13.58 3.46 -2.14
CA LYS A 149 -14.09 2.15 -2.53
C LYS A 149 -14.06 1.96 -4.06
N ARG A 150 -14.67 2.88 -4.79
CA ARG A 150 -14.72 2.79 -6.26
C ARG A 150 -13.34 2.86 -6.92
N ARG A 151 -12.43 3.72 -6.45
CA ARG A 151 -11.14 3.97 -7.13
C ARG A 151 -10.05 3.01 -6.70
N TYR A 152 -9.86 2.79 -5.40
CA TYR A 152 -8.72 2.03 -4.89
C TYR A 152 -9.10 0.59 -4.57
N GLU A 153 -10.19 0.37 -3.85
CA GLU A 153 -10.61 -0.98 -3.47
C GLU A 153 -10.90 -1.83 -4.71
N THR A 154 -11.67 -1.32 -5.67
CA THR A 154 -11.93 -2.02 -6.95
C THR A 154 -10.64 -2.44 -7.66
N LEU A 155 -9.66 -1.55 -7.78
CA LEU A 155 -8.39 -1.85 -8.45
C LEU A 155 -7.59 -2.89 -7.67
N LEU A 156 -7.58 -2.81 -6.35
CA LEU A 156 -6.90 -3.77 -5.48
C LEU A 156 -7.55 -5.15 -5.54
N MET A 157 -8.88 -5.21 -5.56
CA MET A 157 -9.61 -6.46 -5.81
C MET A 157 -9.19 -7.04 -7.16
N GLU A 158 -9.17 -6.28 -8.24
CA GLU A 158 -8.72 -6.78 -9.54
C GLU A 158 -7.26 -7.29 -9.57
N ILE A 159 -6.39 -6.73 -8.73
CA ILE A 159 -4.96 -7.11 -8.67
C ILE A 159 -4.76 -8.38 -7.84
N PHE A 160 -5.47 -8.50 -6.72
CA PHE A 160 -5.20 -9.49 -5.67
C PHE A 160 -6.28 -10.56 -5.50
N GLN A 161 -7.46 -10.38 -6.09
CA GLN A 161 -8.62 -11.28 -5.99
C GLN A 161 -9.16 -11.68 -7.37
#